data_AF-A0A9Q1BY20-F1
#
_entry.id   AF-A0A9Q1BY20-F1
#
_cell.length_a   1.000
_cell.length_b   1.000
_cell.length_c   1.000
_cell.angle_alpha   90.00
_cell.angle_beta   90.00
_cell.angle_gamma   90.00
#
_symmetry.space_group_name_H-M   'P 1'
#
loop_
_entity.id
_entity.type
_entity.pdbx_description
1 polymer ?
#
loop_
_entity_poly.entity_id
_entity_poly.type
_entity_poly.pdbx_seq_one_letter_code
_entity_poly.pdbx_strand_id
1 'polypeptide(L)'
;MWFSPFFFLLPDPAFLTKNLTKSFIPGPLNLPLMSSASSVPEDRLVCLVRALKWYIEKTKNLLASVSLFILPRSPYSRASKDKISNWLVRIISPLAARSKTIHVHDVQAHSSSLAWFKGVPLQDIWKATTW
;
A
#
# COMPACT_ATOMS: atom_id res chain seq x y z
N MET A 1 -8.80 -24.15 5.27
CA MET A 1 -7.46 -24.10 5.88
C MET A 1 -6.55 -23.33 4.92
N TRP A 2 -6.30 -22.03 5.15
CA TRP A 2 -5.48 -21.20 4.26
C TRP A 2 -4.38 -20.50 5.07
N PHE A 3 -3.34 -21.26 5.42
CA PHE A 3 -2.10 -20.72 5.95
C PHE A 3 -1.06 -20.71 4.82
N SER A 4 -1.26 -19.84 3.82
CA SER A 4 -0.11 -19.41 3.01
C SER A 4 0.59 -18.28 3.78
N PRO A 5 1.90 -18.39 4.05
CA PRO A 5 2.66 -17.35 4.75
C PRO A 5 2.81 -16.06 3.91
N PHE A 6 2.47 -16.12 2.63
CA PHE A 6 2.59 -15.02 1.69
C PHE A 6 1.22 -14.51 1.24
N PHE A 7 1.05 -13.19 1.23
CA PHE A 7 -0.12 -12.52 0.68
C PHE A 7 0.32 -11.76 -0.57
N PHE A 8 -0.18 -12.19 -1.73
CA PHE A 8 0.17 -11.61 -3.01
C PHE A 8 -0.92 -10.66 -3.49
N LEU A 9 -0.51 -9.46 -3.90
CA LEU A 9 -1.34 -8.56 -4.69
C LEU A 9 -0.86 -8.57 -6.13
N LEU A 10 -1.79 -8.66 -7.07
CA LEU A 10 -1.53 -8.54 -8.49
C LEU A 10 -1.88 -7.13 -8.93
N PRO A 11 -0.89 -6.31 -9.33
CA PRO A 11 -1.17 -4.98 -9.87
C PRO A 11 -1.91 -5.09 -11.21
N ASP A 12 -2.69 -4.07 -11.53
CA ASP A 12 -3.32 -3.94 -12.85
C ASP A 12 -2.22 -3.87 -13.93
N PRO A 13 -2.19 -4.78 -14.93
CA PRO A 13 -1.19 -4.75 -15.99
C PRO A 13 -1.19 -3.45 -16.80
N ALA A 14 -2.34 -2.74 -16.84
CA ALA A 14 -2.45 -1.45 -17.52
C ALA A 14 -1.88 -0.28 -16.69
N PHE A 15 -1.41 -0.53 -15.46
CA PHE A 15 -0.83 0.51 -14.62
C PHE A 15 0.58 0.88 -15.09
N LEU A 16 0.68 2.05 -15.74
CA LEU A 16 1.94 2.67 -16.13
C LEU A 16 2.29 3.82 -15.18
N THR A 17 3.43 3.74 -14.49
CA THR A 17 3.96 4.93 -13.79
C THR A 17 4.69 5.83 -14.79
N LYS A 18 4.84 7.11 -14.44
CA LYS A 18 5.44 8.13 -15.33
C LYS A 18 6.87 7.81 -15.79
N ASN A 19 7.58 6.98 -15.03
CA ASN A 19 9.01 6.69 -15.23
C ASN A 19 9.26 5.29 -15.79
N LEU A 20 8.20 4.50 -16.03
CA LEU A 20 8.33 3.14 -16.52
C LEU A 20 8.14 3.07 -18.03
N THR A 21 8.96 2.24 -18.67
CA THR A 21 8.82 1.92 -20.09
C THR A 21 7.51 1.15 -20.33
N LYS A 22 6.95 1.26 -21.53
CA LYS A 22 5.72 0.54 -21.92
C LYS A 22 5.85 -0.99 -21.84
N SER A 23 7.07 -1.51 -21.79
CA SER A 23 7.37 -2.94 -21.63
C SER A 23 7.41 -3.40 -20.17
N PHE A 24 7.32 -2.50 -19.19
CA PHE A 24 7.30 -2.88 -17.79
C PHE A 24 5.98 -3.56 -17.44
N ILE A 25 6.06 -4.80 -16.95
CA ILE A 25 4.93 -5.52 -16.38
C ILE A 25 5.16 -5.63 -14.88
N PRO A 26 4.31 -5.02 -14.04
CA PRO A 26 4.46 -5.14 -12.60
C PRO A 26 4.28 -6.60 -12.16
N GLY A 27 5.30 -7.13 -11.48
CA GLY A 27 5.24 -8.47 -10.88
C GLY A 27 4.30 -8.53 -9.67
N PRO A 28 4.01 -9.74 -9.15
CA PRO A 28 3.22 -9.91 -7.94
C PRO A 28 3.90 -9.23 -6.75
N LEU A 29 3.16 -8.39 -6.04
CA LEU A 29 3.62 -7.75 -4.81
C LEU A 29 3.46 -8.73 -3.64
N ASN A 30 4.57 -9.18 -3.07
CA ASN A 30 4.58 -10.02 -1.87
C ASN A 30 4.56 -9.14 -0.62
N LEU A 31 3.51 -9.27 0.19
CA LEU A 31 3.40 -8.57 1.47
C LEU A 31 3.79 -9.50 2.63
N PRO A 32 4.88 -9.22 3.35
CA PRO A 32 5.28 -10.03 4.50
C PRO A 32 4.29 -9.85 5.65
N LEU A 33 4.07 -10.94 6.39
CA LEU A 33 3.32 -10.89 7.65
C LEU A 33 4.13 -10.09 8.68
N MET A 34 3.48 -9.18 9.42
CA MET A 34 4.19 -8.43 10.46
C MET A 34 4.82 -9.34 11.52
N SER A 35 4.22 -10.49 11.80
CA SER A 35 4.77 -11.49 12.73
C SER A 35 6.10 -12.10 12.27
N SER A 36 6.47 -12.01 10.99
CA SER A 36 7.81 -12.40 10.53
C SER A 36 8.83 -11.26 10.65
N ALA A 37 8.37 -10.02 10.86
CA ALA A 37 9.21 -8.83 10.94
C ALA A 37 9.36 -8.28 12.37
N SER A 38 8.39 -8.55 13.24
CA SER A 38 8.37 -8.07 14.63
C SER A 38 7.73 -9.10 15.57
N SER A 39 8.31 -9.23 16.76
CA SER A 39 7.78 -10.02 17.88
C SER A 39 6.89 -9.20 18.82
N VAL A 40 6.80 -7.88 18.64
CA VAL A 40 6.01 -6.98 19.48
C VAL A 40 4.51 -7.22 19.25
N PRO A 41 3.72 -7.56 20.29
CA PRO A 41 2.30 -7.86 20.13
C PRO A 41 1.48 -6.73 19.51
N GLU A 42 1.79 -5.48 19.85
CA GLU A 42 1.11 -4.27 19.39
C GLU A 42 1.27 -4.07 17.88
N ASP A 43 2.41 -4.51 17.31
CA ASP A 43 2.68 -4.40 15.87
C ASP A 43 1.69 -5.22 15.02
N ARG A 44 1.03 -6.21 15.62
CA ARG A 44 -0.05 -6.96 14.96
C ARG A 44 -1.19 -6.04 14.55
N LEU A 45 -1.43 -4.93 15.26
CA LEU A 45 -2.47 -3.95 14.94
C LEU A 45 -2.14 -3.17 13.67
N VAL A 46 -0.85 -2.96 13.36
CA VAL A 46 -0.41 -2.28 12.13
C VAL A 46 -0.06 -3.25 10.99
N CYS A 47 -0.30 -4.55 11.17
CA CYS A 47 -0.05 -5.56 10.15
C CYS A 47 -0.93 -5.36 8.91
N LEU A 48 -0.31 -4.98 7.79
CA LEU A 48 -0.96 -4.72 6.50
C LEU A 48 -1.73 -5.95 5.99
N VAL A 49 -1.13 -7.15 6.07
CA VAL A 49 -1.77 -8.40 5.63
C VAL A 49 -3.06 -8.67 6.41
N ARG A 50 -3.06 -8.43 7.73
CA ARG A 50 -4.25 -8.59 8.57
C ARG A 50 -5.34 -7.59 8.17
N ALA A 51 -4.98 -6.32 7.98
CA ALA A 51 -5.91 -5.28 7.57
C ALA A 51 -6.53 -5.57 6.19
N LEU A 52 -5.72 -6.04 5.22
CA LEU A 52 -6.18 -6.40 3.89
C LEU A 52 -7.11 -7.62 3.91
N LYS A 53 -6.77 -8.69 4.64
CA LYS A 53 -7.65 -9.86 4.79
C LYS A 53 -9.01 -9.47 5.36
N TRP A 54 -9.02 -8.64 6.40
CA TRP A 54 -10.26 -8.12 6.98
C TRP A 54 -11.06 -7.28 5.98
N TYR A 55 -10.39 -6.38 5.26
CA TYR A 55 -11.04 -5.51 4.29
C TYR A 55 -11.68 -6.30 3.15
N ILE A 56 -10.93 -7.21 2.53
CA ILE A 56 -11.41 -8.07 1.43
C ILE A 56 -12.60 -8.91 1.90
N GLU A 57 -12.53 -9.50 3.09
CA GLU A 57 -13.63 -10.29 3.63
C GLU A 57 -14.92 -9.46 3.80
N LYS A 58 -14.79 -8.18 4.16
CA LYS A 58 -15.93 -7.26 4.31
C LYS A 58 -16.44 -6.70 2.99
N THR A 59 -15.59 -6.59 1.96
CA THR A 59 -15.97 -5.97 0.68
C THR A 59 -16.19 -6.98 -0.45
N LYS A 60 -15.88 -8.27 -0.28
CA LYS A 60 -15.99 -9.30 -1.33
C LYS A 60 -17.34 -9.36 -2.03
N ASN A 61 -18.44 -9.13 -1.31
CA ASN A 61 -19.80 -9.15 -1.86
C ASN A 61 -20.22 -7.81 -2.48
N LEU A 62 -19.43 -6.75 -2.30
CA LEU A 62 -19.66 -5.40 -2.79
C LEU A 62 -18.78 -5.05 -4.00
N LEU A 63 -17.74 -5.85 -4.25
CA LEU A 63 -16.79 -5.66 -5.34
C LEU A 63 -17.44 -6.02 -6.67
N ALA A 64 -17.91 -5.00 -7.39
CA ALA A 64 -18.34 -5.13 -8.79
C ALA A 64 -17.19 -4.93 -9.80
N SER A 65 -15.95 -4.72 -9.32
CA SER A 65 -14.79 -4.34 -10.12
C SER A 65 -13.52 -5.01 -9.61
N VAL A 66 -12.49 -5.10 -10.47
CA VAL A 66 -11.13 -5.58 -10.13
C VAL A 66 -10.35 -4.62 -9.21
N SER A 67 -10.88 -3.42 -8.94
CA SER A 67 -10.19 -2.46 -8.07
C SER A 67 -10.33 -2.85 -6.60
N LEU A 68 -9.20 -2.89 -5.89
CA LEU A 68 -9.15 -3.26 -4.48
C LEU A 68 -10.00 -2.33 -3.61
N PHE A 69 -9.88 -1.01 -3.79
CA PHE A 69 -10.55 -0.03 -2.92
C PHE A 69 -11.87 0.46 -3.51
N ILE A 70 -12.93 0.39 -2.72
CA ILE A 70 -14.27 0.89 -3.04
C ILE A 70 -14.66 2.08 -2.16
N LEU A 71 -15.58 2.90 -2.66
CA LEU A 71 -16.24 3.93 -1.85
C LEU A 71 -17.13 3.27 -0.78
N PRO A 72 -17.14 3.78 0.47
CA PRO A 72 -17.87 3.17 1.59
C PRO A 72 -19.38 3.41 1.56
N ARG A 73 -19.93 3.97 0.47
CA ARG A 73 -21.34 4.32 0.32
C ARG A 73 -21.89 3.74 -0.97
N SER A 74 -23.15 3.31 -0.92
CA SER A 74 -23.89 2.90 -2.11
C SER A 74 -24.07 4.10 -3.06
N PRO A 75 -23.91 3.93 -4.39
CA PRO A 75 -23.54 2.70 -5.09
C PRO A 75 -22.03 2.43 -4.96
N TYR A 76 -21.68 1.28 -4.37
CA TYR A 76 -20.30 0.87 -4.07
C TYR A 76 -19.47 0.78 -5.35
N SER A 77 -18.71 1.84 -5.63
CA SER A 77 -17.93 2.00 -6.85
C SER A 77 -16.44 2.11 -6.53
N ARG A 78 -15.60 1.94 -7.55
CA ARG A 78 -14.14 2.07 -7.44
C ARG A 78 -13.76 3.42 -6.83
N ALA A 79 -12.89 3.42 -5.83
CA ALA A 79 -12.29 4.65 -5.33
C ALA A 79 -11.33 5.23 -6.38
N SER A 80 -11.49 6.51 -6.70
CA SER A 80 -10.56 7.20 -7.59
C SER A 80 -9.20 7.43 -6.92
N LYS A 81 -8.16 7.67 -7.72
CA LYS A 81 -6.82 8.02 -7.24
C LYS A 81 -6.87 9.19 -6.25
N ASP A 82 -7.65 10.22 -6.55
CA ASP A 82 -7.76 11.42 -5.70
C ASP A 82 -8.48 11.12 -4.39
N LYS A 83 -9.47 10.21 -4.38
CA LYS A 83 -10.14 9.80 -3.14
C LYS A 83 -9.18 9.04 -2.22
N ILE A 84 -8.43 8.08 -2.77
CA ILE A 84 -7.41 7.35 -2.02
C ILE A 84 -6.34 8.31 -1.51
N SER A 85 -5.89 9.24 -2.36
CA SER A 85 -4.89 10.26 -2.00
C SER A 85 -5.37 11.12 -0.83
N ASN A 86 -6.61 11.61 -0.88
CA ASN A 86 -7.21 12.39 0.20
C ASN A 86 -7.38 11.58 1.49
N TRP A 87 -7.73 10.29 1.41
CA TRP A 87 -7.81 9.43 2.60
C TRP A 87 -6.43 9.28 3.26
N LEU A 88 -5.39 9.07 2.47
CA LEU A 88 -4.01 8.98 2.97
C LEU A 88 -3.59 10.28 3.65
N VAL A 89 -3.76 11.42 2.99
CA VAL A 89 -3.44 12.75 3.58
C VAL A 89 -4.18 12.92 4.90
N ARG A 90 -5.48 12.63 4.96
CA ARG A 90 -6.26 12.76 6.21
C ARG A 90 -5.76 11.87 7.34
N ILE A 91 -5.21 10.69 7.04
CA ILE A 91 -4.65 9.78 8.04
C ILE A 91 -3.31 10.33 8.59
N ILE A 92 -2.48 10.91 7.72
CA ILE A 92 -1.12 11.34 8.10
C ILE A 92 -1.04 12.80 8.57
N SER A 93 -2.00 13.66 8.20
CA SER A 93 -2.02 15.06 8.63
C SER A 93 -1.93 15.26 10.14
N PRO A 94 -2.60 14.46 11.00
CA PRO A 94 -2.46 14.59 12.45
C PRO A 94 -1.06 14.26 12.99
N LEU A 95 -0.27 13.49 12.23
CA LEU A 95 1.09 13.10 12.59
C LEU A 95 2.14 14.12 12.11
N ALA A 96 1.73 15.09 11.29
CA ALA A 96 2.62 16.10 10.74
C ALA A 96 2.87 17.24 11.71
N ALA A 97 4.09 17.78 11.68
CA ALA A 97 4.40 19.02 12.39
C ALA A 97 3.50 20.16 11.89
N ARG A 98 3.10 21.07 12.80
CA ARG A 98 2.04 22.10 12.63
C ARG A 98 2.22 23.11 11.48
N SER A 99 3.24 22.97 10.63
CA SER A 99 3.57 23.91 9.54
C SER A 99 3.86 23.24 8.18
N LYS A 100 3.74 21.92 8.07
CA LYS A 100 4.10 21.21 6.83
C LYS A 100 2.84 20.79 6.08
N THR A 101 2.67 21.30 4.85
CA THR A 101 1.73 20.71 3.89
C THR A 101 2.19 19.29 3.58
N ILE A 102 1.31 18.32 3.79
CA ILE A 102 1.63 16.91 3.54
C ILE A 102 1.01 16.46 2.22
N HIS A 103 1.84 15.81 1.42
CA HIS A 103 1.45 15.15 0.18
C HIS A 103 1.61 13.63 0.32
N VAL A 104 0.84 12.87 -0.45
CA VAL A 104 0.94 11.39 -0.45
C VAL A 104 2.33 10.91 -0.83
N HIS A 105 3.01 11.64 -1.71
CA HIS A 105 4.38 11.33 -2.12
C HIS A 105 5.39 11.46 -0.97
N ASP A 106 5.07 12.18 0.10
CA ASP A 106 5.94 12.27 1.28
C ASP A 106 6.08 10.92 1.98
N VAL A 107 5.06 10.06 1.93
CA VAL A 107 5.13 8.70 2.50
C VAL A 107 6.19 7.87 1.78
N GLN A 108 6.26 7.98 0.46
CA GLN A 108 7.27 7.31 -0.36
C GLN A 108 8.68 7.83 -0.03
N ALA A 109 8.84 9.15 0.07
CA ALA A 109 10.12 9.78 0.40
C ALA A 109 10.63 9.42 1.80
N HIS A 110 9.75 9.39 2.81
CA HIS A 110 10.12 8.98 4.16
C HIS A 110 10.46 7.49 4.21
N SER A 111 9.69 6.64 3.52
CA SER A 111 9.94 5.20 3.49
C SER A 111 11.28 4.86 2.82
N SER A 112 11.62 5.50 1.70
CA SER A 112 12.90 5.27 1.03
C SER A 112 14.08 5.82 1.83
N SER A 113 13.92 6.99 2.45
CA SER A 113 14.95 7.56 3.33
C SER A 113 15.20 6.69 4.56
N LEU A 114 14.14 6.16 5.17
CA LEU A 114 14.26 5.25 6.31
C LEU A 114 14.93 3.94 5.90
N ALA A 115 14.57 3.36 4.75
CA ALA A 115 15.21 2.15 4.24
C ALA A 115 16.72 2.37 4.01
N TRP A 116 17.09 3.50 3.41
CA TRP A 116 18.50 3.87 3.23
C TRP A 116 19.22 4.01 4.56
N PHE A 117 18.62 4.71 5.54
CA PHE A 117 19.19 4.86 6.88
C PHE A 117 19.33 3.53 7.62
N LYS A 118 18.50 2.53 7.30
CA LYS A 118 18.58 1.16 7.82
C LYS A 118 19.54 0.26 7.03
N GLY A 119 20.29 0.81 6.08
CA GLY A 119 21.31 0.09 5.32
C GLY A 119 20.78 -0.78 4.18
N VAL A 120 19.53 -0.58 3.73
CA VAL A 120 19.01 -1.26 2.55
C VAL A 120 19.77 -0.79 1.31
N PRO A 121 20.27 -1.70 0.44
CA PRO A 121 20.98 -1.32 -0.77
C PRO A 121 20.15 -0.40 -1.67
N LEU A 122 20.79 0.63 -2.23
CA LEU A 122 20.11 1.63 -3.06
C LEU A 122 19.39 1.01 -4.27
N GLN A 123 19.98 -0.05 -4.85
CA GLN A 123 19.40 -0.80 -5.96
C GLN A 123 18.05 -1.44 -5.60
N ASP A 124 17.91 -1.94 -4.37
CA ASP A 124 16.67 -2.55 -3.90
C ASP A 124 15.62 -1.48 -3.57
N ILE A 125 16.06 -0.33 -3.05
CA ILE A 125 15.18 0.84 -2.86
C ILE A 125 14.64 1.31 -4.20
N TRP A 126 15.48 1.49 -5.23
CA TRP A 126 15.05 1.90 -6.57
C TRP A 126 14.04 0.93 -7.19
N LYS A 127 14.31 -0.37 -7.09
CA LYS A 127 13.37 -1.41 -7.54
C LYS A 127 12.03 -1.31 -6.79
N ALA A 128 12.05 -1.10 -5.48
CA ALA A 128 10.85 -1.01 -4.65
C ALA A 128 10.05 0.29 -4.87
N THR A 129 10.73 1.41 -5.16
CA THR A 129 10.09 2.71 -5.39
C THR A 129 9.69 2.95 -6.84
N THR A 130 10.05 2.04 -7.76
CA THR A 130 9.83 2.18 -9.21
C THR A 130 10.37 3.52 -9.74
N TRP A 131 11.57 3.89 -9.28
CA TRP A 131 12.31 5.07 -9.74
C TRP A 131 13.11 4.78 -10.99
#